data_AF-A0A6C2YUP6-F1
#
_entry.id   AF-A0A6C2YUP6-F1
#
_cell.length_a   1.000
_cell.length_b   1.000
_cell.length_c   1.000
_cell.angle_alpha   90.00
_cell.angle_beta   90.00
_cell.angle_gamma   90.00
#
_symmetry.space_group_name_H-M   'P 1'
#
loop_
_entity.id
_entity.type
_entity.pdbx_description
1 polymer ?
#
loop_
_entity_poly.entity_id
_entity_poly.type
_entity_poly.pdbx_seq_one_letter_code
_entity_poly.pdbx_strand_id
1 'polypeptide(L)'
;MALLFLGTSRCSICREVLHPGQAIVATTHFIADEADPLSRFSDTGMHHECFAGWEHRDEFAARYHAALGVRLTGWVPVVPANPGGPPLPRCQLGVLGTPEARAGYFEALRARVALRRRTRRCT
;
A
#
# COMPACT_ATOMS: atom_id res chain seq x y z
N MET A 1 8.22 8.20 -6.61
CA MET A 1 7.61 7.37 -5.55
C MET A 1 6.29 8.03 -5.21
N ALA A 2 5.16 7.36 -5.44
CA ALA A 2 3.84 7.98 -5.34
C ALA A 2 3.50 8.29 -3.87
N LEU A 3 3.28 9.57 -3.57
CA LEU A 3 2.70 9.99 -2.29
C LEU A 3 1.19 10.13 -2.45
N LEU A 4 0.43 9.32 -1.71
CA LEU A 4 -1.03 9.33 -1.76
C LEU A 4 -1.62 10.00 -0.52
N PHE A 5 -2.37 11.08 -0.74
CA PHE A 5 -3.15 11.79 0.27
C PHE A 5 -4.60 11.37 0.15
N LEU A 6 -5.03 10.37 0.92
CA LEU A 6 -6.39 9.85 0.85
C LEU A 6 -7.41 10.94 1.23
N GLY A 7 -8.51 11.03 0.47
CA GLY A 7 -9.47 12.11 0.52
C GLY A 7 -9.16 13.30 -0.40
N THR A 8 -7.97 13.33 -1.03
CA THR A 8 -7.55 14.40 -1.93
C THR A 8 -6.96 13.86 -3.24
N SER A 9 -6.08 12.86 -3.17
CA SER A 9 -5.51 12.19 -4.32
C SER A 9 -6.58 11.50 -5.15
N ARG A 10 -6.44 11.54 -6.48
CA ARG A 10 -7.40 10.97 -7.43
C ARG A 10 -6.85 9.71 -8.06
N CYS A 11 -7.72 8.76 -8.34
CA CYS A 11 -7.42 7.60 -9.16
C CYS A 11 -6.96 8.07 -10.55
N SER A 12 -5.83 7.57 -11.02
CA SER A 12 -5.33 7.94 -12.34
C SER A 12 -6.19 7.41 -13.51
N ILE A 13 -6.98 6.36 -13.27
CA ILE A 13 -7.90 5.75 -14.26
C ILE A 13 -9.25 6.48 -14.32
N CYS A 14 -10.05 6.42 -13.24
CA CYS A 14 -11.42 6.97 -13.25
C CYS A 14 -11.50 8.45 -12.84
N ARG A 15 -10.39 9.04 -12.36
CA ARG A 15 -10.28 10.44 -11.91
C ARG A 15 -11.07 10.80 -10.65
N GLU A 16 -11.73 9.84 -10.02
CA GLU A 16 -12.40 10.00 -8.73
C GLU A 16 -11.42 9.98 -7.55
N VAL A 17 -11.84 10.56 -6.42
CA VAL A 17 -11.02 10.65 -5.22
C VAL A 17 -10.79 9.26 -4.60
N LEU A 18 -9.55 9.00 -4.18
CA LEU A 18 -9.16 7.81 -3.42
C LEU A 18 -9.51 8.04 -1.94
N HIS A 19 -10.47 7.30 -1.40
CA HIS A 19 -10.91 7.42 -0.03
C HIS A 19 -10.21 6.41 0.91
N PRO A 20 -10.06 6.74 2.21
CA PRO A 20 -9.69 5.77 3.22
C PRO A 20 -10.65 4.56 3.24
N GLY A 21 -10.13 3.36 3.46
CA GLY A 21 -10.94 2.13 3.50
C GLY A 21 -11.13 1.46 2.14
N GLN A 22 -10.77 2.11 1.03
CA GLN A 22 -10.81 1.50 -0.29
C GLN A 22 -9.55 0.66 -0.55
N ALA A 23 -9.70 -0.41 -1.35
CA ALA A 23 -8.55 -1.14 -1.88
C ALA A 23 -7.87 -0.28 -2.96
N ILE A 24 -6.60 0.02 -2.76
CA ILE A 24 -5.81 0.90 -3.65
C ILE A 24 -4.61 0.15 -4.18
N VAL A 25 -4.34 0.33 -5.46
CA VAL A 25 -3.10 -0.04 -6.13
C VAL A 25 -2.28 1.22 -6.29
N ALA A 26 -1.05 1.20 -5.80
CA ALA A 26 -0.11 2.30 -5.95
C ALA A 26 1.14 1.78 -6.61
N THR A 27 1.64 2.50 -7.61
CA THR A 27 2.89 2.17 -8.28
C THR A 27 3.94 3.22 -7.98
N THR A 28 5.18 2.80 -7.85
CA THR A 28 6.33 3.70 -7.97
C THR A 28 6.54 4.09 -9.43
N HIS A 29 7.22 5.20 -9.66
CA HIS A 29 7.69 5.57 -10.99
C HIS A 29 8.57 4.46 -11.59
N PHE A 30 8.26 4.01 -12.80
CA PHE A 30 9.01 2.97 -13.52
C PHE A 30 9.03 3.14 -15.05
N ILE A 31 8.11 3.93 -15.63
CA ILE A 31 8.12 4.31 -17.04
C ILE A 31 8.73 5.71 -17.16
N ALA A 32 9.95 5.78 -17.70
CA ALA A 32 10.70 7.04 -17.82
C ALA A 32 10.39 7.82 -19.11
N ASP A 33 9.91 7.15 -20.15
CA ASP A 33 9.52 7.80 -21.41
C ASP A 33 8.17 8.50 -21.25
N GLU A 34 8.16 9.83 -21.28
CA GLU A 34 6.95 10.64 -21.14
C GLU A 34 6.04 10.59 -22.38
N ALA A 35 6.57 10.21 -23.55
CA ALA A 35 5.77 10.02 -24.75
C ALA A 35 4.95 8.71 -24.68
N ASP A 36 5.31 7.78 -23.79
CA ASP A 36 4.55 6.56 -23.59
C ASP A 36 3.18 6.89 -22.97
N PRO A 37 2.05 6.46 -23.57
CA PRO A 37 0.71 6.73 -23.04
C PRO A 37 0.48 6.18 -21.62
N LEU A 38 1.23 5.14 -21.22
CA LEU A 38 1.15 4.52 -19.91
C LEU A 38 1.96 5.26 -18.84
N SER A 39 2.86 6.16 -19.24
CA SER A 39 3.72 6.92 -18.32
C SER A 39 2.91 7.71 -17.28
N ARG A 40 1.75 8.26 -17.65
CA ARG A 40 0.87 9.01 -16.74
C ARG A 40 0.29 8.18 -15.60
N PHE A 41 0.35 6.85 -15.69
CA PHE A 41 -0.13 5.92 -14.67
C PHE A 41 1.01 5.44 -13.77
N SER A 42 2.27 5.63 -14.21
CA SER A 42 3.48 5.44 -13.42
C SER A 42 3.54 6.46 -12.28
N ASP A 43 3.94 6.05 -11.08
CA ASP A 43 3.97 6.92 -9.90
C ASP A 43 2.60 7.46 -9.43
N THR A 44 1.52 6.73 -9.67
CA THR A 44 0.16 7.12 -9.26
C THR A 44 -0.54 6.09 -8.38
N GLY A 45 -1.70 6.49 -7.85
CA GLY A 45 -2.64 5.62 -7.13
C GLY A 45 -3.90 5.37 -7.96
N MET A 46 -4.48 4.17 -7.82
CA MET A 46 -5.66 3.71 -8.52
C MET A 46 -6.57 2.93 -7.57
N HIS A 47 -7.89 2.99 -7.76
CA HIS A 47 -8.76 2.00 -7.14
C HIS A 47 -8.40 0.60 -7.66
N HIS A 48 -8.44 -0.39 -6.77
CA HIS A 48 -8.17 -1.77 -7.15
C HIS A 48 -9.12 -2.25 -8.25
N GLU A 49 -10.41 -1.93 -8.15
CA GLU A 49 -11.41 -2.30 -9.15
C GLU A 49 -11.13 -1.66 -10.51
N CYS A 50 -10.76 -0.37 -10.52
CA CYS A 50 -10.37 0.31 -11.75
C CYS A 50 -9.15 -0.36 -12.38
N PHE A 51 -8.13 -0.71 -11.61
CA PHE A 51 -6.96 -1.42 -12.12
C PHE A 51 -7.29 -2.84 -12.61
N ALA A 52 -8.16 -3.56 -11.90
CA ALA A 52 -8.57 -4.92 -12.25
C ALA A 52 -9.36 -4.98 -13.56
N GLY A 53 -10.21 -3.99 -13.84
CA GLY A 53 -11.00 -3.89 -15.08
C GLY A 53 -10.32 -3.11 -16.20
N TRP A 54 -9.10 -2.64 -16.01
CA TRP A 54 -8.42 -1.79 -17.00
C TRP A 54 -7.87 -2.61 -18.16
N GLU A 55 -8.15 -2.20 -19.40
CA GLU A 55 -7.71 -2.90 -20.62
C GLU A 55 -6.18 -3.06 -20.71
N HIS A 56 -5.41 -2.10 -20.20
CA HIS A 56 -3.94 -2.14 -20.22
C HIS A 56 -3.34 -2.79 -18.98
N ARG A 57 -4.15 -3.38 -18.08
CA ARG A 57 -3.69 -3.97 -16.81
C ARG A 57 -2.52 -4.92 -17.01
N ASP A 58 -2.67 -5.89 -17.91
CA ASP A 58 -1.70 -6.98 -18.07
C ASP A 58 -0.39 -6.46 -18.67
N GLU A 59 -0.46 -5.57 -19.64
CA GLU A 59 0.69 -4.88 -20.23
C GLU A 59 1.43 -4.04 -19.17
N PHE A 60 0.70 -3.22 -18.43
CA PHE A 60 1.26 -2.35 -17.40
C PHE A 60 1.91 -3.18 -16.28
N ALA A 61 1.27 -4.27 -15.85
CA ALA A 61 1.81 -5.17 -14.84
C ALA A 61 3.06 -5.91 -15.32
N ALA A 62 3.09 -6.35 -16.58
CA ALA A 62 4.27 -6.97 -17.17
C ALA A 62 5.45 -5.99 -17.23
N ARG A 63 5.22 -4.74 -17.64
CA ARG A 63 6.23 -3.68 -17.67
C ARG A 63 6.73 -3.34 -16.26
N TYR A 64 5.84 -3.26 -15.28
CA TYR A 64 6.22 -3.01 -13.88
C TYR A 64 7.12 -4.12 -13.34
N HIS A 65 6.76 -5.37 -13.60
CA HIS A 65 7.57 -6.53 -13.23
C HIS A 65 8.92 -6.55 -13.94
N ALA A 66 8.96 -6.23 -15.24
CA ALA A 66 10.22 -6.15 -15.98
C ALA A 66 11.15 -5.06 -15.43
N ALA A 67 10.60 -3.91 -15.04
CA ALA A 67 11.39 -2.78 -14.54
C ALA A 67 11.90 -2.97 -13.10
N LEU A 68 11.08 -3.57 -12.23
CA LEU A 68 11.36 -3.59 -10.78
C LEU A 68 11.50 -5.00 -10.19
N GLY A 69 11.30 -6.07 -10.97
CA GLY A 69 11.38 -7.46 -10.51
C GLY A 69 10.30 -7.86 -9.51
N VAL A 70 9.29 -7.01 -9.30
CA VAL A 70 8.17 -7.23 -8.37
C VAL A 70 6.86 -7.35 -9.12
N ARG A 71 5.99 -8.25 -8.67
CA ARG A 71 4.66 -8.38 -9.26
C ARG A 71 3.68 -7.42 -8.59
N LEU A 72 2.83 -6.79 -9.38
CA LEU A 72 1.64 -6.08 -8.88
C LEU A 72 0.58 -7.12 -8.44
N THR A 73 0.85 -7.81 -7.35
CA THR A 73 -0.02 -8.86 -6.79
C THR A 73 -0.81 -8.42 -5.57
N GLY A 74 -0.53 -7.25 -4.99
CA GLY A 74 -1.15 -6.81 -3.74
C GLY A 74 -1.78 -5.44 -3.88
N TRP A 75 -3.11 -5.39 -3.88
CA TRP A 75 -3.80 -4.23 -3.32
C TRP A 75 -3.29 -4.04 -1.89
N VAL A 76 -2.97 -2.81 -1.51
CA VAL A 76 -2.77 -2.53 -0.10
C VAL A 76 -4.18 -2.29 0.45
N PRO A 77 -4.71 -3.14 1.36
CA PRO A 77 -5.87 -2.74 2.13
C PRO A 77 -5.44 -1.53 2.95
N VAL A 78 -5.86 -0.33 2.52
CA VAL A 78 -5.89 0.81 3.43
C VAL A 78 -7.01 0.45 4.40
N VAL A 79 -6.64 -0.16 5.51
CA VAL A 79 -7.57 -0.64 6.53
C VAL A 79 -8.59 0.47 6.79
N PRO A 80 -9.91 0.22 6.61
CA PRO A 80 -10.89 1.22 7.00
C PRO A 80 -10.67 1.50 8.48
N ALA A 81 -10.53 2.78 8.84
CA ALA A 81 -10.87 3.17 10.20
C ALA A 81 -12.32 2.71 10.40
N ASN A 82 -12.51 1.64 11.17
CA ASN A 82 -13.84 1.20 11.55
C ASN A 82 -14.60 2.44 12.06
N PRO A 83 -15.80 2.78 11.55
CA PRO A 83 -16.55 3.91 12.08
C PRO A 83 -16.94 3.59 13.54
N GLY A 84 -16.10 4.03 14.49
CA GLY A 84 -16.16 3.68 15.91
C GLY A 84 -14.93 2.96 16.47
N GLY A 85 -13.92 2.64 15.65
CA GLY A 85 -12.65 2.08 16.10
C GLY A 85 -11.69 3.14 16.64
N PRO A 86 -10.74 2.77 17.52
CA PRO A 86 -9.70 3.70 17.97
C PRO A 86 -8.86 4.18 16.76
N PRO A 87 -8.37 5.43 16.77
CA PRO A 87 -7.57 5.98 15.67
C PRO A 87 -6.36 5.09 15.39
N LEU A 88 -6.09 4.84 14.11
CA LEU A 88 -5.00 3.98 13.69
C LEU A 88 -3.65 4.53 14.18
N PRO A 89 -2.70 3.66 14.58
CA PRO A 89 -1.37 4.10 14.95
C PRO A 89 -0.67 4.76 13.75
N ARG A 90 0.08 5.83 14.01
CA ARG A 90 0.74 6.68 12.98
C ARG A 90 1.70 5.95 12.04
N CYS A 91 2.11 4.72 12.38
CA CYS A 91 2.98 3.87 11.56
C CYS A 91 2.44 2.44 11.58
N GLN A 92 2.13 1.89 10.41
CA GLN A 92 1.73 0.49 10.25
C GLN A 92 2.89 -0.29 9.64
N LEU A 93 3.46 -1.22 10.40
CA LEU A 93 4.43 -2.17 9.88
C LEU A 93 3.68 -3.33 9.21
N GLY A 94 3.71 -3.39 7.89
CA GLY A 94 3.24 -4.54 7.14
C GLY A 94 4.27 -5.66 7.19
N VAL A 95 3.89 -6.83 7.72
CA VAL A 95 4.71 -8.05 7.68
C VAL A 95 4.06 -9.00 6.70
N LEU A 96 4.75 -9.29 5.59
CA LEU A 96 4.34 -10.30 4.61
C LEU A 96 4.67 -11.70 5.16
N GLY A 97 3.71 -12.63 5.12
CA GLY A 97 3.86 -14.00 5.62
C GLY A 97 2.51 -14.68 5.86
N THR A 98 2.53 -15.97 6.23
CA THR A 98 1.30 -16.70 6.59
C THR A 98 0.66 -16.10 7.85
N PRO A 99 -0.65 -16.30 8.09
CA PRO A 99 -1.33 -15.78 9.28
C PRO A 99 -0.64 -16.16 10.60
N GLU A 100 -0.09 -17.38 10.66
CA GLU A 100 0.60 -17.94 11.83
C GLU A 100 1.96 -17.26 12.04
N ALA A 101 2.74 -17.08 10.98
CA ALA A 101 4.02 -16.37 11.02
C ALA A 101 3.84 -14.90 11.46
N ARG A 102 2.76 -14.27 11.00
CA ARG A 102 2.39 -12.91 11.39
C ARG A 102 2.04 -12.83 12.88
N ALA A 103 1.27 -13.79 13.40
CA ALA A 103 0.92 -13.85 14.81
C ALA A 103 2.17 -13.98 15.71
N GLY A 104 3.08 -14.90 15.36
CA GLY A 104 4.32 -15.11 16.11
C GLY A 104 5.24 -13.88 16.10
N TYR A 105 5.35 -13.18 14.97
CA TYR A 105 6.13 -11.94 14.88
C TYR A 105 5.59 -10.85 15.82
N PHE A 106 4.26 -10.63 15.83
CA PHE A 106 3.65 -9.60 16.67
C PHE A 106 3.74 -9.94 18.16
N GLU A 107 3.65 -11.21 18.54
CA GLU A 107 3.87 -11.66 19.92
C GLU A 107 5.30 -11.37 20.38
N ALA A 108 6.30 -11.76 19.58
CA ALA A 108 7.71 -11.48 19.86
C ALA A 108 8.00 -9.98 19.95
N LEU A 109 7.39 -9.17 19.08
CA LEU A 109 7.52 -7.71 19.12
C LEU A 109 6.94 -7.12 20.42
N ARG A 110 5.75 -7.56 20.83
CA ARG A 110 5.11 -7.12 22.09
C ARG A 110 5.99 -7.47 23.30
N ALA A 111 6.53 -8.68 23.34
CA ALA A 111 7.43 -9.11 24.41
C ALA A 111 8.68 -8.21 24.51
N ARG A 112 9.30 -7.87 23.36
CA ARG A 112 10.46 -6.97 23.30
C ARG A 112 10.13 -5.54 23.74
N VAL A 113 8.96 -5.01 23.36
CA VAL A 113 8.50 -3.68 23.80
C VAL A 113 8.21 -3.66 25.30
N ALA A 114 7.58 -4.71 25.84
CA ALA A 114 7.33 -4.83 27.28
C ALA A 114 8.63 -4.88 28.09
N LEU A 115 9.65 -5.59 27.60
CA LEU A 115 10.98 -5.65 28.20
C LEU A 115 11.65 -4.26 28.24
N ARG A 116 11.57 -3.50 27.13
CA ARG A 116 12.11 -2.13 27.05
C ARG A 116 11.38 -1.11 27.91
N ARG A 117 10.10 -1.32 28.22
CA ARG A 117 9.33 -0.45 29.13
C ARG A 117 9.67 -0.72 30.60
N ARG A 118 10.06 -1.95 30.95
CA ARG A 118 10.54 -2.28 32.30
C ARG A 118 11.94 -1.73 32.56
N THR A 119 12.84 -1.76 31.58
CA THR A 119 14.21 -1.27 31.75
C THR A 119 14.34 0.26 31.77
N ARG A 120 13.31 1.02 31.37
CA ARG A 120 13.28 2.50 31.43
C ARG A 120 12.62 3.08 32.68
N ARG A 121 12.22 2.27 33.66
CA ARG A 121 11.61 2.71 34.92
C ARG A 121 12.57 2.73 36.12
N CYS A 122 13.87 2.52 35.90
CA CYS A 122 14.90 2.66 36.94
C CYS A 122 15.98 3.63 36.48
N THR A 123 15.71 4.92 36.65
CA THR A 123 16.66 6.03 36.94
C THR A 123 15.83 7.25 37.28
#